data_AF-A0A960TXJ6-F1
#
_entry.id   AF-A0A960TXJ6-F1
#
_cell.length_a   1.000
_cell.length_b   1.000
_cell.length_c   1.000
_cell.angle_alpha   90.00
_cell.angle_beta   90.00
_cell.angle_gamma   90.00
#
_symmetry.space_group_name_H-M   'P 1'
#
loop_
_entity.id
_entity.type
_entity.pdbx_description
1 polymer ?
#
loop_
_entity_poly.entity_id
_entity_poly.type
_entity_poly.pdbx_seq_one_letter_code
_entity_poly.pdbx_strand_id
1 'polypeptide(L)'
;LLLKIGPGSIDPLLESLTDGAPYVRMRSAAVLGEVALKAGEPERKLVRYRLLTVAQNKSEALEVRQGAVVGLGSVGGPEVEKALETIVEETAGKTEFQPLNKTAREALARIRRTTS
;
A
#
# COMPACT_ATOMS: atom_id res chain seq x y z
N LEU A 1 -14.90 -22.20 3.02
CA LEU A 1 -15.13 -21.19 1.96
C LEU A 1 -13.80 -20.53 1.63
N LEU A 2 -13.18 -20.85 0.50
CA LEU A 2 -12.11 -20.02 -0.05
C LEU A 2 -12.79 -18.82 -0.71
N LEU A 3 -12.79 -17.67 -0.05
CA LEU A 3 -13.17 -16.41 -0.67
C LEU A 3 -12.40 -16.30 -2.00
N LYS A 4 -13.12 -16.25 -3.11
CA LYS A 4 -12.54 -15.91 -4.42
C LYS A 4 -11.79 -14.59 -4.24
N ILE A 5 -10.47 -14.63 -4.26
CA ILE A 5 -9.63 -13.42 -4.20
C ILE A 5 -9.90 -12.64 -5.49
N GLY A 6 -10.80 -11.67 -5.39
CA GLY A 6 -11.32 -10.85 -6.47
C GLY A 6 -11.95 -9.59 -5.90
N PRO A 7 -12.50 -8.69 -6.74
CA PRO A 7 -12.94 -7.36 -6.30
C PRO A 7 -13.91 -7.36 -5.10
N GLY A 8 -14.74 -8.40 -4.94
CA GLY A 8 -15.62 -8.55 -3.77
C GLY A 8 -14.91 -8.76 -2.43
N SER A 9 -13.58 -8.91 -2.42
CA SER A 9 -12.77 -8.94 -1.19
C SER A 9 -12.27 -7.56 -0.76
N ILE A 10 -12.50 -6.49 -1.53
CA ILE A 10 -12.01 -5.15 -1.21
C ILE A 10 -12.61 -4.65 0.11
N ASP A 11 -13.93 -4.70 0.29
CA ASP A 11 -14.55 -4.15 1.49
C ASP A 11 -14.10 -4.86 2.79
N PRO A 12 -14.10 -6.21 2.88
CA PRO A 12 -13.58 -6.90 4.06
C PRO A 12 -12.10 -6.61 4.33
N LEU A 13 -11.28 -6.44 3.29
CA LEU A 13 -9.87 -6.10 3.46
C LEU A 13 -9.68 -4.64 3.90
N LEU A 14 -10.54 -3.72 3.46
CA LEU A 14 -10.56 -2.32 3.90
C LEU A 14 -10.97 -2.18 5.36
N GLU A 15 -11.87 -3.03 5.85
CA GLU A 15 -12.21 -3.14 7.28
C GLU A 15 -11.02 -3.69 8.08
N SER A 16 -10.33 -4.70 7.54
CA SER A 16 -9.18 -5.33 8.20
C SER A 16 -7.95 -4.39 8.33
N LEU A 17 -7.97 -3.22 7.68
CA LEU A 17 -6.98 -2.15 7.91
C LEU A 17 -7.09 -1.50 9.29
N THR A 18 -8.16 -1.75 10.06
CA THR A 18 -8.29 -1.26 11.45
C THR A 18 -8.24 -2.39 12.47
N ASP A 19 -7.82 -3.59 12.06
CA ASP A 19 -7.69 -4.73 12.96
C ASP A 19 -6.67 -4.45 14.07
N GLY A 20 -6.90 -4.98 15.28
CA GLY A 20 -6.02 -4.78 16.43
C GLY A 20 -4.62 -5.36 16.22
N ALA A 21 -4.49 -6.44 15.45
CA ALA A 21 -3.21 -7.08 15.16
C ALA A 21 -2.49 -6.39 13.98
N PRO A 22 -1.28 -5.83 14.19
CA PRO A 22 -0.51 -5.20 13.11
C PRO A 22 -0.25 -6.16 11.93
N TYR A 23 -0.06 -7.44 12.21
CA TYR A 23 0.13 -8.44 11.16
C TYR A 23 -1.07 -8.54 10.21
N VAL A 24 -2.31 -8.48 10.74
CA VAL A 24 -3.53 -8.51 9.92
C VAL A 24 -3.62 -7.25 9.07
N ARG A 25 -3.35 -6.08 9.65
CA ARG A 25 -3.34 -4.80 8.90
C ARG A 25 -2.32 -4.81 7.77
N MET A 26 -1.08 -5.23 8.06
CA MET A 26 0.00 -5.33 7.06
C MET A 26 -0.41 -6.24 5.89
N ARG A 27 -0.89 -7.45 6.20
CA ARG A 27 -1.30 -8.42 5.17
C ARG A 27 -2.47 -7.89 4.35
N SER A 28 -3.44 -7.24 5.00
CA SER A 28 -4.60 -6.64 4.33
C SER A 28 -4.17 -5.53 3.40
N ALA A 29 -3.29 -4.64 3.84
CA ALA A 29 -2.76 -3.55 3.02
C ALA A 29 -2.03 -4.03 1.76
N ALA A 30 -1.22 -5.08 1.88
CA ALA A 30 -0.53 -5.67 0.73
C ALA A 30 -1.52 -6.32 -0.26
N VAL A 31 -2.44 -7.16 0.24
CA VAL A 31 -3.40 -7.90 -0.61
C VAL A 31 -4.41 -6.97 -1.28
N LEU A 32 -4.80 -5.85 -0.64
CA LEU A 32 -5.68 -4.84 -1.23
C LEU A 32 -5.14 -4.33 -2.57
N GLY A 33 -3.84 -4.10 -2.68
CA GLY A 33 -3.22 -3.63 -3.92
C GLY A 33 -3.39 -4.63 -5.07
N GLU A 34 -3.19 -5.92 -4.80
CA GLU A 34 -3.33 -6.99 -5.80
C GLU A 34 -4.78 -7.19 -6.22
N VAL A 35 -5.71 -7.17 -5.27
CA VAL A 35 -7.15 -7.35 -5.55
C VAL A 35 -7.69 -6.17 -6.37
N ALA A 36 -7.24 -4.95 -6.07
CA ALA A 36 -7.68 -3.74 -6.76
C ALA A 36 -7.27 -3.70 -8.23
N LEU A 37 -6.23 -4.43 -8.66
CA LEU A 37 -5.85 -4.54 -10.08
C LEU A 37 -6.98 -5.09 -10.96
N LYS A 38 -7.85 -5.92 -10.38
CA LYS A 38 -9.00 -6.51 -11.08
C LYS A 38 -10.29 -5.69 -10.93
N ALA A 39 -10.25 -4.61 -10.16
CA ALA A 39 -11.41 -3.78 -9.86
C ALA A 39 -11.54 -2.59 -10.81
N GLY A 40 -12.69 -1.91 -10.79
CA GLY A 40 -12.93 -0.68 -11.54
C GLY A 40 -12.14 0.51 -11.00
N GLU A 41 -12.14 1.61 -11.76
CA GLU A 41 -11.45 2.83 -11.35
C GLU A 41 -11.96 3.46 -10.04
N PRO A 42 -13.28 3.46 -9.73
CA PRO A 42 -13.76 3.93 -8.44
C PRO A 42 -13.16 3.17 -7.25
N GLU A 43 -13.13 1.84 -7.31
CA GLU A 43 -12.58 0.98 -6.26
C GLU A 43 -11.06 1.14 -6.17
N ARG A 44 -10.35 1.22 -7.30
CA ARG A 44 -8.90 1.49 -7.31
C ARG A 44 -8.57 2.84 -6.68
N LYS A 45 -9.37 3.88 -6.93
CA LYS A 45 -9.22 5.19 -6.26
C LYS A 45 -9.39 5.08 -4.75
N LEU A 46 -10.42 4.37 -4.30
CA LEU A 46 -10.65 4.13 -2.87
C LEU A 46 -9.47 3.38 -2.23
N VAL A 47 -8.99 2.31 -2.88
CA VAL A 47 -7.85 1.54 -2.37
C VAL A 47 -6.59 2.40 -2.30
N ARG A 48 -6.27 3.18 -3.35
CA ARG A 48 -5.15 4.14 -3.32
C ARG A 48 -5.26 5.10 -2.15
N TYR A 49 -6.42 5.73 -1.97
CA TYR A 49 -6.67 6.66 -0.87
C TYR A 49 -6.40 6.01 0.50
N ARG A 50 -6.98 4.83 0.74
CA ARG A 50 -6.85 4.12 2.03
C ARG A 50 -5.43 3.67 2.31
N LEU A 51 -4.73 3.14 1.30
CA LEU A 51 -3.33 2.72 1.46
C LEU A 51 -2.39 3.92 1.65
N LEU A 52 -2.65 5.06 0.99
CA LEU A 52 -1.90 6.30 1.22
C LEU A 52 -2.04 6.77 2.67
N THR A 53 -3.26 6.76 3.22
CA THR A 53 -3.50 7.09 4.64
C THR A 53 -2.68 6.21 5.57
N VAL A 54 -2.62 4.90 5.32
CA VAL A 54 -1.84 3.95 6.14
C VAL A 54 -0.34 4.21 5.99
N ALA A 55 0.18 4.37 4.77
CA ALA A 55 1.60 4.57 4.52
C ALA A 55 2.16 5.86 5.14
N GLN A 56 1.35 6.91 5.20
CA GLN A 56 1.70 8.24 5.73
C GLN A 56 1.45 8.38 7.24
N ASN A 57 0.75 7.44 7.88
CA ASN A 57 0.48 7.50 9.32
C ASN A 57 1.77 7.25 10.12
N LYS A 58 2.34 8.32 10.71
CA LYS A 58 3.59 8.25 11.50
C LYS A 58 3.44 7.46 12.80
N SER A 59 2.22 7.26 13.29
CA SER A 59 1.92 6.46 14.49
C SER A 59 1.64 4.99 14.18
N GLU A 60 1.59 4.60 12.90
CA GLU A 60 1.39 3.21 12.48
C GLU A 60 2.71 2.43 12.51
N ALA A 61 2.62 1.13 12.80
CA ALA A 61 3.75 0.21 12.79
C ALA A 61 4.44 0.20 11.41
N LEU A 62 5.77 0.15 11.40
CA LEU A 62 6.57 0.22 10.18
C LEU A 62 6.21 -0.89 9.20
N GLU A 63 5.96 -2.10 9.70
CA GLU A 63 5.58 -3.26 8.90
C GLU A 63 4.23 -3.05 8.21
N VAL A 64 3.27 -2.40 8.89
CA VAL A 64 1.97 -2.07 8.30
C VAL A 64 2.11 -1.00 7.22
N ARG A 65 2.92 0.03 7.47
CA ARG A 65 3.27 1.04 6.46
C ARG A 65 3.95 0.40 5.25
N GLN A 66 4.83 -0.57 5.45
CA GLN A 66 5.46 -1.34 4.37
C GLN A 66 4.42 -2.13 3.56
N GLY A 67 3.50 -2.83 4.23
CA GLY A 67 2.39 -3.53 3.56
C GLY A 67 1.57 -2.58 2.67
N ALA A 68 1.29 -1.37 3.16
CA ALA A 68 0.62 -0.34 2.37
C ALA A 68 1.44 0.13 1.17
N VAL A 69 2.75 0.36 1.34
CA VAL A 69 3.65 0.72 0.23
C VAL A 69 3.73 -0.40 -0.83
N VAL A 70 3.74 -1.67 -0.44
CA VAL A 70 3.65 -2.81 -1.37
C VAL A 70 2.35 -2.76 -2.17
N GLY A 71 1.22 -2.56 -1.49
CA GLY A 71 -0.08 -2.44 -2.15
C GLY A 71 -0.14 -1.26 -3.12
N LEU A 72 0.37 -0.09 -2.70
CA LEU A 72 0.50 1.12 -3.50
C LEU A 72 1.34 0.93 -4.76
N GLY A 73 2.47 0.24 -4.64
CA GLY A 73 3.32 -0.11 -5.79
C GLY A 73 2.61 -0.99 -6.82
N SER A 74 1.59 -1.74 -6.41
CA SER A 74 0.76 -2.55 -7.32
C SER A 74 -0.28 -1.70 -8.05
N VAL A 75 -1.04 -0.87 -7.32
CA VAL A 75 -2.14 -0.07 -7.91
C VAL A 75 -1.66 1.17 -8.68
N GLY A 76 -0.49 1.71 -8.32
CA GLY A 76 0.14 2.84 -8.99
C GLY A 76 -0.69 4.13 -9.06
N GLY A 77 -0.33 5.01 -9.99
CA GLY A 77 -0.97 6.31 -10.20
C GLY A 77 -0.11 7.49 -9.75
N PRO A 78 -0.35 8.69 -10.33
CA PRO A 78 0.51 9.85 -10.14
C PRO A 78 0.51 10.38 -8.71
N GLU A 79 -0.61 10.29 -7.99
CA GLU A 79 -0.68 10.67 -6.57
C GLU A 79 0.12 9.71 -5.69
N VAL A 80 0.13 8.43 -6.05
CA VAL A 80 0.89 7.39 -5.35
C VAL A 80 2.39 7.61 -5.55
N GLU A 81 2.81 7.88 -6.78
CA GLU A 81 4.21 8.18 -7.10
C GLU A 81 4.74 9.33 -6.24
N LYS A 82 4.05 10.47 -6.22
CA LYS A 82 4.45 11.64 -5.40
C LYS A 82 4.54 11.30 -3.91
N ALA A 83 3.56 10.57 -3.38
CA ALA A 83 3.58 10.20 -1.97
C ALA A 83 4.73 9.25 -1.60
N LEU A 84 5.07 8.32 -2.48
CA LEU A 84 6.20 7.42 -2.27
C LEU A 84 7.55 8.15 -2.37
N GLU A 85 7.67 9.16 -3.23
CA GLU A 85 8.85 10.05 -3.27
C GLU A 85 9.04 10.75 -1.92
N THR A 86 7.98 11.33 -1.37
CA THR A 86 8.02 11.95 -0.03
C THR A 86 8.43 10.94 1.04
N ILE A 87 7.93 9.70 1.02
CA ILE A 87 8.34 8.67 1.99
C ILE A 87 9.82 8.34 1.84
N VAL A 88 10.34 8.23 0.61
CA VAL A 88 11.78 7.98 0.37
C VAL A 88 12.64 9.12 0.92
N GLU A 89 12.22 10.36 0.73
CA GLU A 89 12.92 11.54 1.25
C GLU A 89 12.89 11.59 2.79
N GLU A 90 11.70 11.44 3.39
CA GLU A 90 11.52 11.51 4.85
C GLU A 90 12.29 10.41 5.60
N THR A 91 12.51 9.27 4.96
CA THR A 91 13.15 8.09 5.57
C THR A 91 14.62 7.92 5.18
N ALA A 92 15.16 8.79 4.33
CA ALA A 92 16.54 8.70 3.85
C ALA A 92 17.55 8.77 5.01
N GLY A 93 18.53 7.86 4.99
CA GLY A 93 19.63 7.82 5.98
C GLY A 93 19.24 7.35 7.38
N LYS A 94 17.97 7.03 7.64
CA LYS A 94 17.51 6.59 8.96
C LYS A 94 17.48 5.06 9.03
N THR A 95 18.37 4.47 9.84
CA THR A 95 18.55 3.01 9.96
C THR A 95 17.23 2.28 10.28
N GLU A 96 16.43 2.82 11.21
CA GLU A 96 15.15 2.22 11.61
C GLU A 96 14.11 2.17 10.47
N PHE A 97 14.17 3.10 9.51
CA PHE A 97 13.25 3.16 8.37
C PHE A 97 13.80 2.51 7.09
N GLN A 98 15.01 1.92 7.13
CA GLN A 98 15.63 1.29 5.95
C GLN A 98 14.70 0.30 5.23
N PRO A 99 13.95 -0.58 5.93
CA PRO A 99 13.01 -1.48 5.26
C PRO A 99 11.90 -0.73 4.51
N LEU A 100 11.31 0.30 5.12
CA LEU A 100 10.26 1.13 4.51
C LEU A 100 10.79 1.93 3.31
N ASN A 101 11.97 2.55 3.45
CA ASN A 101 12.63 3.30 2.38
C ASN A 101 12.89 2.43 1.15
N LYS A 102 13.48 1.24 1.35
CA LYS A 102 13.76 0.29 0.28
C LYS A 102 12.47 -0.14 -0.42
N THR A 103 11.44 -0.48 0.35
CA THR A 103 10.14 -0.89 -0.19
C THR A 103 9.52 0.22 -1.05
N ALA A 104 9.60 1.48 -0.61
CA ALA A 104 9.08 2.62 -1.37
C ALA A 104 9.83 2.85 -2.68
N ARG A 105 11.16 2.70 -2.70
CA ARG A 105 11.96 2.77 -3.93
C ARG A 105 11.61 1.67 -4.93
N GLU A 106 11.41 0.45 -4.45
CA GLU A 106 10.99 -0.69 -5.28
C GLU A 106 9.59 -0.47 -5.88
N ALA A 107 8.66 0.04 -5.07
CA ALA A 107 7.32 0.40 -5.51
C ALA A 107 7.35 1.52 -6.57
N LEU A 108 8.13 2.58 -6.37
CA LEU A 108 8.34 3.64 -7.37
C LEU A 108 8.88 3.09 -8.69
N ALA A 109 9.91 2.24 -8.62
CA ALA A 109 10.49 1.63 -9.81
C ALA A 109 9.46 0.74 -10.54
N ARG A 110 8.54 0.10 -9.82
CA ARG A 110 7.44 -0.67 -10.41
C ARG A 110 6.43 0.22 -11.12
N ILE A 111 5.97 1.28 -10.47
CA ILE A 111 4.98 2.23 -11.02
C ILE A 111 5.51 2.83 -12.32
N ARG A 112 6.75 3.34 -12.31
CA ARG A 112 7.39 3.97 -13.47
C ARG A 112 7.59 3.01 -14.65
N ARG A 113 7.85 1.72 -14.37
CA ARG A 113 7.94 0.68 -15.41
C ARG A 113 6.59 0.36 -16.06
N THR A 114 5.48 0.56 -15.35
CA THR A 114 4.14 0.29 -15.88
C THR A 114 3.51 1.50 -16.59
N THR A 115 4.09 2.68 -16.45
CA THR A 115 3.63 3.94 -17.07
C THR A 115 4.51 4.43 -18.23
N SER A 116 5.64 3.74 -18.49
CA SER A 116 6.51 3.95 -19.67
C SER A 116 6.07 3.11 -20.86
#